data_AF-A0A975MRZ5-F1
#
_entry.id   AF-A0A975MRZ5-F1
#
_cell.length_a   1.000
_cell.length_b   1.000
_cell.length_c   1.000
_cell.angle_alpha   90.00
_cell.angle_beta   90.00
_cell.angle_gamma   90.00
#
_symmetry.space_group_name_H-M   'P 1'
#
loop_
_entity.id
_entity.type
_entity.pdbx_description
1 polymer ?
#
loop_
_entity_poly.entity_id
_entity_poly.type
_entity_poly.pdbx_seq_one_letter_code
_entity_poly.pdbx_strand_id
1 'polypeptide(L)'
;MSGESRNPVIDDWLSDQHGAAVLMETAPLTGLAMASYRAEEVPDGILGAWALEIVRARRIVNQSEPTFIRQARDQGWSWQQIADRLGLPSAEAAAMRCDELDAELARTDPSNDARPWQA
;
A
#
# COMPACT_ATOMS: atom_id res chain seq x y z
N MET A 1 -3.47 -18.08 -9.77
CA MET A 1 -2.78 -16.80 -9.52
C MET A 1 -3.48 -15.75 -10.35
N SER A 2 -4.48 -15.08 -9.77
CA SER A 2 -5.11 -13.95 -10.45
C SER A 2 -4.11 -12.80 -10.38
N GLY A 3 -3.43 -12.51 -11.48
CA GLY A 3 -2.55 -11.36 -11.57
C GLY A 3 -3.36 -10.12 -11.18
N GLU A 4 -2.86 -9.35 -10.23
CA GLU A 4 -3.38 -8.00 -9.99
C GLU A 4 -3.43 -7.29 -11.33
N SER A 5 -4.65 -6.99 -11.79
CA SER A 5 -4.84 -6.32 -13.06
C SER A 5 -4.22 -4.94 -12.93
N ARG A 6 -3.02 -4.77 -13.50
CA ARG A 6 -2.32 -3.50 -13.58
C ARG A 6 -3.24 -2.46 -14.23
N ASN A 7 -3.13 -1.21 -13.80
CA ASN A 7 -3.91 -0.13 -14.37
C ASN A 7 -3.34 0.24 -15.75
N PRO A 8 -4.09 0.01 -16.85
CA PRO A 8 -3.56 0.21 -18.20
C PRO A 8 -3.18 1.68 -18.46
N VAL A 9 -3.87 2.63 -17.83
CA VAL A 9 -3.58 4.06 -17.98
C VAL A 9 -2.20 4.42 -17.39
N ILE A 10 -1.81 3.76 -16.29
CA ILE A 10 -0.48 3.93 -15.70
C ILE A 10 0.58 3.26 -16.58
N ASP A 11 0.31 2.06 -17.07
CA ASP A 11 1.26 1.30 -17.90
C ASP A 11 1.55 2.04 -19.22
N ASP A 12 0.53 2.59 -19.88
CA ASP A 12 0.67 3.37 -21.12
C ASP A 12 1.53 4.61 -20.87
N TRP A 13 1.27 5.37 -19.80
CA TRP A 13 2.05 6.56 -19.46
C TRP A 13 3.51 6.24 -19.09
N LEU A 14 3.74 5.16 -18.35
CA LEU A 14 5.10 4.71 -18.01
C LEU A 14 5.88 4.25 -19.25
N SER A 15 5.20 3.63 -20.21
CA SER A 15 5.78 3.24 -21.50
C SER A 15 6.22 4.46 -22.31
N ASP A 16 5.33 5.46 -22.42
CA ASP A 16 5.54 6.68 -23.23
C ASP A 16 6.64 7.59 -22.68
N GLN A 17 6.73 7.73 -21.34
CA GLN A 17 7.69 8.64 -20.73
C GLN A 17 9.13 8.11 -20.75
N HIS A 18 9.34 6.78 -20.74
CA HIS A 18 10.65 6.25 -20.36
C HIS A 18 11.16 5.03 -21.14
N GLY A 19 10.41 4.41 -22.05
CA GLY A 19 10.89 3.30 -22.89
C GLY A 19 11.52 2.13 -22.12
N ALA A 20 11.29 2.04 -20.81
CA ALA A 20 12.03 1.18 -19.92
C ALA A 20 11.14 0.05 -19.43
N ALA A 21 11.28 -1.11 -20.07
CA ALA A 21 10.72 -2.38 -19.59
C ALA A 21 10.96 -2.59 -18.09
N VAL A 22 12.09 -2.09 -17.57
CA VAL A 22 12.45 -2.08 -16.15
C VAL A 22 11.39 -1.43 -15.26
N LEU A 23 10.73 -0.34 -15.67
CA LEU A 23 9.70 0.32 -14.86
C LEU A 23 8.38 -0.48 -14.85
N MET A 24 8.08 -1.18 -15.95
CA MET A 24 6.92 -2.08 -16.02
C MET A 24 7.13 -3.36 -15.21
N GLU A 25 8.38 -3.82 -15.09
CA GLU A 25 8.75 -4.98 -14.25
C GLU A 25 8.75 -4.65 -12.75
N THR A 26 8.77 -3.36 -12.37
CA THR A 26 8.65 -2.94 -10.97
C THR A 26 7.20 -2.87 -10.48
N ALA A 27 7.03 -2.88 -9.15
CA ALA A 27 5.75 -2.60 -8.52
C ALA A 27 5.21 -1.23 -8.99
N PRO A 28 3.91 -1.10 -9.34
CA PRO A 28 3.36 0.11 -9.96
C PRO A 28 3.67 1.41 -9.23
N LEU A 29 3.57 1.43 -7.89
CA LEU A 29 3.88 2.62 -7.08
C LEU A 29 5.35 3.04 -7.16
N THR A 30 6.28 2.08 -7.26
CA THR A 30 7.71 2.36 -7.45
C THR A 30 7.95 2.95 -8.83
N GLY A 31 7.34 2.37 -9.88
CA GLY A 31 7.44 2.87 -11.25
C GLY A 31 6.94 4.32 -11.37
N LEU A 32 5.78 4.61 -10.78
CA LEU A 32 5.19 5.95 -10.72
C LEU A 32 6.08 6.96 -9.98
N ALA A 33 6.62 6.59 -8.81
CA ALA A 33 7.53 7.45 -8.06
C ALA A 33 8.82 7.75 -8.85
N MET A 34 9.39 6.77 -9.54
CA MET A 34 10.57 6.97 -10.37
C MET A 34 10.29 7.85 -11.61
N ALA A 35 9.14 7.67 -12.24
CA ALA A 35 8.73 8.47 -13.39
C ALA A 35 8.44 9.92 -13.01
N SER A 36 7.81 10.16 -11.85
CA SER A 36 7.49 11.52 -11.39
C SER A 36 8.72 12.40 -11.14
N TYR A 37 9.87 11.81 -10.80
CA TYR A 37 11.12 12.58 -10.65
C TYR A 37 11.69 13.11 -11.98
N ARG A 38 11.26 12.54 -13.10
CA ARG A 38 11.79 12.84 -14.44
C ARG A 38 10.77 13.55 -15.32
N ALA A 39 9.49 13.43 -15.01
CA ALA A 39 8.43 14.12 -15.71
C ALA A 39 8.48 15.63 -15.41
N GLU A 40 8.31 16.45 -16.45
CA GLU A 40 8.09 17.89 -16.29
C GLU A 40 6.73 18.16 -15.61
N GLU A 41 5.72 17.35 -15.95
CA GLU A 41 4.38 17.38 -15.37
C GLU A 41 3.77 15.98 -15.34
N VAL A 42 3.02 15.66 -14.29
CA VAL A 42 2.24 14.41 -14.19
C VAL A 42 0.77 14.72 -14.48
N PRO A 43 0.16 14.14 -15.53
CA PRO A 43 -1.23 14.45 -15.89
C PRO A 43 -2.22 14.07 -14.79
N ASP A 44 -3.31 14.82 -14.64
CA ASP A 44 -4.36 14.58 -13.62
C ASP A 44 -4.94 13.17 -13.66
N GLY A 45 -5.13 12.61 -14.87
CA GLY A 45 -5.60 11.22 -15.02
C GLY A 45 -4.63 10.19 -14.42
N ILE A 46 -3.33 10.48 -14.46
CA ILE A 46 -2.29 9.66 -13.84
C ILE A 46 -2.27 9.88 -12.33
N LEU A 47 -2.46 11.11 -11.85
CA LEU A 47 -2.59 11.38 -10.41
C LEU A 47 -3.79 10.65 -9.79
N GLY A 48 -4.94 10.65 -10.47
CA GLY A 48 -6.12 9.89 -10.03
C GLY A 48 -5.88 8.39 -10.01
N ALA A 49 -5.27 7.85 -11.07
CA ALA A 49 -4.89 6.44 -11.13
C ALA A 49 -3.86 6.06 -10.05
N TRP A 50 -2.88 6.92 -9.78
CA TRP A 50 -1.87 6.72 -8.74
C TRP A 50 -2.52 6.73 -7.34
N ALA A 51 -3.45 7.65 -7.08
CA ALA A 51 -4.18 7.66 -5.81
C ALA A 51 -4.90 6.33 -5.54
N LEU A 52 -5.50 5.73 -6.58
CA LEU A 52 -6.13 4.40 -6.48
C LEU A 52 -5.12 3.29 -6.15
N GLU A 53 -3.93 3.30 -6.77
CA GLU A 53 -2.87 2.34 -6.45
C GLU A 53 -2.37 2.50 -5.00
N ILE A 54 -2.27 3.73 -4.49
CA ILE A 54 -1.92 3.99 -3.09
C ILE A 54 -2.99 3.40 -2.16
N VAL A 55 -4.27 3.60 -2.48
CA VAL A 55 -5.38 3.04 -1.70
C VAL A 55 -5.35 1.51 -1.70
N ARG A 56 -5.09 0.88 -2.85
CA ARG A 56 -4.94 -0.59 -2.95
C ARG A 56 -3.78 -1.11 -2.11
N ALA A 57 -2.61 -0.49 -2.21
CA ALA A 57 -1.44 -0.87 -1.42
C ALA A 57 -1.70 -0.70 0.08
N ARG A 58 -2.32 0.43 0.49
CA ARG A 58 -2.72 0.65 1.89
C ARG A 58 -3.67 -0.43 2.38
N ARG A 59 -4.63 -0.87 1.57
CA ARG A 59 -5.53 -1.97 1.94
C ARG A 59 -4.76 -3.27 2.19
N ILE A 60 -3.82 -3.62 1.33
CA ILE A 60 -2.99 -4.83 1.50
C ILE A 60 -2.20 -4.75 2.81
N VAL A 61 -1.55 -3.61 3.07
CA VAL A 61 -0.80 -3.38 4.32
C VAL A 61 -1.73 -3.45 5.52
N ASN A 62 -2.87 -2.75 5.47
CA ASN A 62 -3.81 -2.69 6.59
C ASN A 62 -4.41 -4.06 6.93
N GLN A 63 -4.47 -5.00 5.98
CA GLN A 63 -4.94 -6.37 6.22
C GLN A 63 -3.81 -7.31 6.68
N SER A 64 -2.60 -7.13 6.13
CA SER A 64 -1.47 -8.03 6.38
C SER A 64 -0.74 -7.71 7.70
N GLU A 65 -0.52 -6.43 7.99
CA GLU A 65 0.19 -5.97 9.19
C GLU A 65 -0.47 -6.43 10.51
N PRO A 66 -1.79 -6.25 10.76
CA PRO A 66 -2.39 -6.71 12.01
C PRO A 66 -2.44 -8.25 12.10
N THR A 67 -2.50 -8.94 10.96
CA THR A 67 -2.38 -10.41 10.91
C THR A 67 -0.99 -10.86 11.34
N PHE A 68 0.06 -10.19 10.85
CA PHE A 68 1.43 -10.44 11.28
C PHE A 68 1.61 -10.18 12.78
N ILE A 69 1.11 -9.04 13.29
CA ILE A 69 1.20 -8.68 14.70
C ILE A 69 0.54 -9.76 15.57
N ARG A 70 -0.70 -10.17 15.25
CA ARG A 70 -1.40 -11.26 15.96
C ARG A 70 -0.60 -12.55 15.97
N GLN A 71 -0.14 -12.99 14.81
CA GLN A 71 0.64 -14.23 14.68
C GLN A 71 1.97 -14.17 15.46
N ALA A 72 2.62 -13.00 15.52
CA ALA A 72 3.83 -12.80 16.32
C ALA A 72 3.53 -12.83 17.82
N ARG A 73 2.44 -12.19 18.25
CA ARG A 73 1.97 -12.21 19.65
C ARG A 73 1.62 -13.62 20.12
N ASP A 74 0.93 -14.39 19.28
CA ASP A 74 0.57 -15.79 19.56
C ASP A 74 1.81 -16.70 19.68
N GLN A 75 2.90 -16.34 19.00
CA GLN A 75 4.21 -17.00 19.13
C GLN A 75 5.05 -16.47 20.30
N GLY A 76 4.49 -15.62 21.15
CA GLY A 76 5.15 -15.10 22.34
C GLY A 76 6.13 -13.96 22.07
N TRP A 77 6.10 -13.32 20.90
CA TRP A 77 6.96 -12.17 20.63
C TRP A 77 6.55 -10.99 21.52
N SER A 78 7.54 -10.31 22.08
CA SER A 78 7.34 -9.04 22.78
C SER A 78 6.97 -7.94 21.78
N TRP A 79 6.29 -6.90 22.27
CA TRP A 79 5.98 -5.72 21.48
C TRP A 79 7.24 -5.03 20.93
N GLN A 80 8.36 -5.06 21.66
CA GLN A 80 9.61 -4.50 21.17
C GLN A 80 10.16 -5.27 19.97
N GLN A 81 10.13 -6.61 19.99
CA GLN A 81 10.56 -7.42 18.83
C GLN A 81 9.68 -7.16 17.60
N ILE A 82 8.38 -6.95 17.80
CA ILE A 82 7.45 -6.58 16.73
C ILE A 82 7.80 -5.19 16.19
N ALA A 83 8.04 -4.22 17.07
CA ALA A 83 8.43 -2.87 16.70
C ALA A 83 9.70 -2.87 15.85
N ASP A 84 10.75 -3.56 16.31
CA ASP A 84 12.03 -3.68 15.61
C ASP A 84 11.84 -4.31 14.22
N ARG A 85 10.94 -5.29 14.08
CA ARG A 85 10.71 -5.99 12.81
C ARG A 85 9.91 -5.17 11.81
N LEU A 86 9.00 -4.32 12.29
CA LEU A 86 8.19 -3.42 11.48
C LEU A 86 8.83 -2.03 11.28
N GLY A 87 9.99 -1.77 11.91
CA GLY A 87 10.66 -0.48 11.84
C GLY A 87 9.93 0.62 12.63
N LEU A 88 9.20 0.25 13.68
CA LEU A 88 8.50 1.17 14.57
C LEU A 88 9.42 1.63 15.71
N PRO A 89 9.25 2.86 16.22
CA PRO A 89 10.21 3.46 17.15
C PRO A 89 10.19 2.84 18.56
N SER A 90 9.12 2.15 18.94
CA SER A 90 8.98 1.58 20.29
C SER A 90 7.93 0.47 20.35
N ALA A 91 7.99 -0.34 21.42
CA ALA A 91 6.95 -1.29 21.79
C ALA A 91 5.54 -0.66 21.90
N GLU A 92 5.45 0.55 22.46
CA GLU A 92 4.18 1.29 22.57
C GLU A 92 3.65 1.68 21.18
N ALA A 93 4.52 2.14 20.28
CA ALA A 93 4.13 2.44 18.91
C ALA A 93 3.62 1.20 18.16
N ALA A 94 4.19 0.02 18.41
CA ALA A 94 3.70 -1.23 17.84
C ALA A 94 2.32 -1.63 18.35
N ALA A 95 2.05 -1.45 19.66
CA ALA A 95 0.73 -1.70 20.22
C ALA A 95 -0.32 -0.73 19.66
N MET A 96 -0.01 0.58 19.68
CA MET A 96 -0.89 1.62 19.15
C MET A 96 -1.19 1.42 17.66
N ARG A 97 -0.17 1.04 16.87
CA ARG A 97 -0.33 0.70 15.45
C ARG A 97 -1.29 -0.47 15.24
N CYS A 98 -1.27 -1.48 16.10
CA CYS A 98 -2.21 -2.59 16.04
C CYS A 98 -3.66 -2.10 16.24
N ASP A 99 -3.89 -1.26 17.25
CA ASP A 99 -5.22 -0.71 17.54
C ASP A 99 -5.74 0.18 16.41
N GLU A 100 -4.87 1.03 15.85
CA GLU A 100 -5.18 1.87 14.67
C GLU A 100 -5.59 1.02 13.46
N LEU A 101 -4.86 -0.06 13.20
CA LEU A 101 -5.12 -0.97 12.08
C LEU A 101 -6.44 -1.71 12.24
N ASP A 102 -6.75 -2.19 13.44
CA ASP A 102 -8.02 -2.86 13.71
C ASP A 102 -9.20 -1.88 13.57
N ALA A 103 -9.05 -0.64 14.04
CA ALA A 103 -10.05 0.41 13.85
C ALA A 103 -10.25 0.76 12.36
N GLU A 104 -9.17 0.85 11.60
CA GLU A 104 -9.22 1.14 10.17
C GLU A 104 -9.85 0.01 9.36
N LEU A 105 -9.56 -1.26 9.71
CA LEU A 105 -10.22 -2.42 9.11
C LEU A 105 -11.73 -2.43 9.42
N ALA A 106 -12.11 -2.13 10.67
CA ALA A 106 -13.51 -2.04 11.04
C ALA A 106 -14.24 -0.93 10.28
N ARG A 107 -13.61 0.25 10.15
CA ARG A 107 -14.17 1.40 9.41
C ARG A 107 -14.38 1.09 7.93
N THR A 108 -13.52 0.27 7.35
CA THR A 108 -13.46 0.03 5.90
C THR A 108 -13.99 -1.35 5.49
N ASP A 109 -14.59 -2.08 6.42
CA ASP A 109 -15.29 -3.32 6.14
C ASP A 109 -16.48 -3.06 5.18
N PRO A 110 -16.66 -3.87 4.12
CA PRO A 110 -17.81 -3.74 3.22
C PRO A 110 -19.18 -3.74 3.90
N SER A 111 -19.31 -4.31 5.11
CA SER A 111 -20.55 -4.24 5.90
C SER A 111 -20.80 -2.85 6.51
N ASN A 112 -19.75 -2.05 6.71
CA ASN A 112 -19.78 -0.75 7.39
C ASN A 112 -19.65 0.43 6.42
N ASP A 113 -18.97 0.22 5.29
CA ASP A 113 -18.91 1.16 4.18
C ASP A 113 -19.01 0.39 2.86
N ALA A 114 -20.08 0.63 2.09
CA ALA A 114 -20.31 -0.07 0.83
C ALA A 114 -19.31 0.33 -0.27
N ARG A 115 -18.62 1.47 -0.13
CA ARG A 115 -17.61 1.96 -1.08
C ARG A 115 -16.46 2.70 -0.37
N PRO A 116 -15.71 2.05 0.53
CA PRO A 116 -14.68 2.72 1.34
C PRO A 116 -13.46 3.20 0.53
N TRP A 117 -13.42 2.83 -0.75
CA TRP A 117 -12.23 2.86 -1.60
C TRP A 117 -12.49 3.40 -3.01
N GLN A 118 -13.64 4.04 -3.24
CA GLN A 118 -13.84 4.83 -4.47
C GLN A 118 -13.21 6.21 -4.22
N ALA A 119 -12.14 6.49 -4.96
CA ALA A 119 -11.67 7.87 -5.14
C ALA A 119 -12.73 8.71 -5.87
#